data_AF-A0A2M7RUE0-F1
#
_entry.id   AF-A0A2M7RUE0-F1
#
_cell.length_a   1.000
_cell.length_b   1.000
_cell.length_c   1.000
_cell.angle_alpha   90.00
_cell.angle_beta   90.00
_cell.angle_gamma   90.00
#
_symmetry.space_group_name_H-M   'P 1'
#
loop_
_entity.id
_entity.type
_entity.pdbx_description
1 polymer ?
#
loop_
_entity_poly.entity_id
_entity_poly.type
_entity_poly.pdbx_seq_one_letter_code
_entity_poly.pdbx_strand_id
1 'polypeptide(L)'
;MGRQTFELRNVTGEVVKFQGKKVLKIERDLEALPFDANRLEETVDETHYARLLGLDDFENGTIEVKMYSKLQDPSPYPPAAGFIGVYFRIKADDSAFESIYLRTKVGRINNQYARNHAVQYFSYPDYKFQTLRNNFPAGTYEGSAPVALEEW
;
A
#
# COMPACT_ATOMS: atom_id res chain seq x y z
N MET A 1 17.09 -0.77 -12.78
CA MET A 1 16.92 -1.67 -11.63
C MET A 1 18.20 -2.48 -11.51
N GLY A 2 18.96 -2.32 -10.43
CA GLY A 2 20.13 -3.16 -10.15
C GLY A 2 19.72 -4.62 -9.89
N ARG A 3 20.64 -5.43 -9.33
CA ARG A 3 20.32 -6.76 -8.77
C ARG A 3 19.57 -6.61 -7.44
N GLN A 4 18.33 -6.12 -7.50
CA GLN A 4 17.43 -6.13 -6.35
C GLN A 4 16.66 -7.45 -6.34
N THR A 5 16.58 -8.08 -5.17
CA THR A 5 15.81 -9.30 -4.95
C THR A 5 14.66 -8.97 -4.02
N PHE A 6 13.46 -9.42 -4.39
CA PHE A 6 12.26 -9.21 -3.59
C PHE A 6 11.70 -10.54 -3.13
N GLU A 7 11.32 -10.61 -1.86
CA GLU A 7 10.52 -11.69 -1.29
C GLU A 7 9.05 -11.26 -1.28
N LEU A 8 8.16 -12.11 -1.79
CA LEU A 8 6.72 -11.79 -1.87
C LEU A 8 5.98 -12.34 -0.66
N ARG A 9 5.07 -11.53 -0.10
CA ARG A 9 4.11 -11.89 0.96
C ARG A 9 2.72 -11.53 0.49
N ASN A 10 1.83 -12.51 0.33
CA ASN A 10 0.42 -12.35 -0.09
C ASN A 10 0.20 -11.41 -1.29
N VAL A 11 1.16 -11.41 -2.22
CA VAL A 11 1.13 -10.67 -3.47
C VAL A 11 1.72 -11.53 -4.57
N THR A 12 1.27 -11.32 -5.80
CA THR A 12 1.98 -11.78 -7.00
C THR A 12 2.91 -10.67 -7.48
N GLY A 13 4.03 -11.05 -8.10
CA GLY A 13 5.05 -10.12 -8.54
C GLY A 13 5.72 -10.57 -9.82
N GLU A 14 5.79 -9.68 -10.81
CA GLU A 14 6.47 -9.96 -12.07
C GLU A 14 7.21 -8.73 -12.58
N VAL A 15 8.36 -8.95 -13.22
CA VAL A 15 9.13 -7.88 -13.85
C VAL A 15 8.70 -7.75 -15.30
N VAL A 16 8.06 -6.64 -15.64
CA VAL A 16 7.46 -6.40 -16.96
C VAL A 16 8.04 -5.15 -17.62
N LYS A 17 7.87 -5.03 -18.94
CA LYS A 17 8.11 -3.79 -19.68
C LYS A 17 6.79 -3.02 -19.76
N PHE A 18 6.66 -1.95 -18.98
CA PHE A 18 5.48 -1.10 -18.93
C PHE A 18 5.84 0.31 -19.39
N GLN A 19 5.14 0.83 -20.41
CA GLN A 19 5.41 2.15 -21.02
C GLN A 19 6.89 2.37 -21.36
N GLY A 20 7.53 1.33 -21.92
CA GLY A 20 8.95 1.37 -22.30
C GLY A 20 9.95 1.20 -21.15
N LYS A 21 9.51 1.18 -19.89
CA LYS A 21 10.35 1.04 -18.70
C LYS A 21 10.24 -0.38 -18.12
N LYS A 22 11.34 -0.90 -17.57
CA LYS A 22 11.34 -2.13 -16.77
C LYS A 22 10.81 -1.81 -15.38
N VAL A 23 9.74 -2.48 -14.96
CA VAL A 23 9.04 -2.23 -13.69
C VAL A 23 8.81 -3.55 -12.95
N LEU A 24 8.70 -3.49 -11.62
CA LEU A 24 8.17 -4.57 -10.81
C LEU A 24 6.66 -4.32 -10.69
N LYS A 25 5.85 -5.13 -11.37
CA LYS A 25 4.41 -5.15 -11.18
C LYS A 25 4.12 -6.02 -9.96
N ILE A 26 3.32 -5.50 -9.04
CA ILE A 26 2.88 -6.19 -7.82
C ILE A 26 1.36 -6.11 -7.78
N GLU A 27 0.71 -7.21 -7.45
CA GLU A 27 -0.74 -7.28 -7.30
C GLU A 27 -1.08 -8.06 -6.04
N ARG A 28 -2.12 -7.65 -5.31
CA ARG A 28 -2.62 -8.39 -4.16
C ARG A 28 -3.07 -9.77 -4.59
N ASP A 29 -2.60 -10.79 -3.88
CA ASP A 29 -3.02 -12.17 -4.08
C ASP A 29 -4.30 -12.42 -3.26
N LEU A 30 -5.44 -12.50 -3.95
CA LEU A 30 -6.75 -12.73 -3.33
C LEU A 30 -6.98 -14.18 -2.93
N GLU A 31 -6.17 -15.12 -3.42
CA GLU A 31 -6.20 -16.52 -2.97
C GLU A 31 -5.43 -16.67 -1.65
N ALA A 32 -4.25 -16.07 -1.56
CA ALA A 32 -3.43 -16.11 -0.35
C ALA A 32 -3.98 -15.22 0.78
N LEU A 33 -4.51 -14.04 0.44
CA LEU A 33 -5.15 -13.11 1.38
C LEU A 33 -6.50 -12.63 0.83
N PRO A 34 -7.58 -13.39 1.07
CA PRO A 34 -8.92 -13.04 0.65
C PRO A 34 -9.36 -11.66 1.18
N PHE A 35 -10.13 -10.96 0.37
CA PHE A 35 -10.76 -9.70 0.76
C PHE A 35 -12.18 -9.98 1.29
N ASP A 36 -12.53 -9.38 2.43
CA ASP A 36 -13.90 -9.43 2.97
C ASP A 36 -14.35 -8.01 3.36
N ALA A 37 -15.37 -7.51 2.65
CA ALA A 37 -15.93 -6.18 2.88
C ALA A 37 -16.56 -6.00 4.27
N ASN A 38 -16.90 -7.09 4.96
CA ASN A 38 -17.44 -7.06 6.32
C ASN A 38 -16.35 -7.17 7.40
N ARG A 39 -15.12 -7.49 7.01
CA ARG A 39 -13.96 -7.68 7.90
C ARG A 39 -12.77 -6.88 7.39
N LEU A 40 -12.98 -5.59 7.11
CA LEU A 40 -11.95 -4.74 6.51
C LEU A 40 -10.66 -4.67 7.35
N GLU A 41 -10.79 -4.55 8.67
CA GLU A 41 -9.63 -4.46 9.57
C GLU A 41 -8.74 -5.71 9.52
N GLU A 42 -9.33 -6.86 9.26
CA GLU A 42 -8.65 -8.17 9.28
C GLU A 42 -8.17 -8.60 7.89
N THR A 43 -8.56 -7.86 6.85
CA THR A 43 -8.27 -8.26 5.46
C THR A 43 -7.59 -7.17 4.65
N VAL A 44 -7.62 -5.89 5.04
CA VAL A 44 -7.03 -4.80 4.26
C VAL A 44 -5.58 -4.56 4.64
N ASP A 45 -5.31 -4.07 5.86
CA ASP A 45 -3.97 -3.69 6.31
C ASP A 45 -3.21 -4.90 6.89
N GLU A 46 -2.83 -5.83 6.02
CA GLU A 46 -2.17 -7.11 6.35
C GLU A 46 -0.81 -7.24 5.65
N THR A 47 -0.14 -8.38 5.83
CA THR A 47 1.16 -8.71 5.22
C THR A 47 1.07 -8.95 3.71
N HIS A 48 0.85 -7.89 2.91
CA HIS A 48 0.70 -8.00 1.45
C HIS A 48 1.69 -7.10 0.66
N TYR A 49 2.98 -7.46 0.66
CA TYR A 49 4.03 -6.63 0.06
C TYR A 49 5.12 -7.46 -0.62
N ALA A 50 5.94 -6.78 -1.44
CA ALA A 50 7.22 -7.28 -1.91
C ALA A 50 8.34 -6.68 -1.05
N ARG A 51 8.94 -7.49 -0.17
CA ARG A 51 10.06 -7.08 0.70
C ARG A 51 11.35 -7.03 -0.10
N LEU A 52 12.03 -5.90 -0.08
CA LEU A 52 13.39 -5.79 -0.60
C LEU A 52 14.38 -6.49 0.35
N LEU A 53 15.17 -7.43 -0.17
CA LEU A 53 16.19 -8.16 0.59
C LEU A 53 17.56 -7.46 0.53
N GLY A 54 18.43 -7.78 1.49
CA GLY A 54 19.81 -7.27 1.56
C GLY A 54 19.88 -5.83 2.10
N LEU A 55 18.99 -5.49 3.02
CA LEU A 55 18.94 -4.19 3.71
C LEU A 55 19.14 -4.34 5.24
N ASP A 56 19.92 -5.34 5.66
CA ASP A 56 20.09 -5.69 7.08
C ASP A 56 20.76 -4.56 7.90
N ASP A 57 21.40 -3.60 7.24
CA ASP A 57 22.07 -2.43 7.80
C ASP A 57 21.27 -1.12 7.69
N PHE A 58 20.03 -1.17 7.19
CA PHE A 58 19.18 0.01 7.03
C PHE A 58 18.29 0.24 8.26
N GLU A 59 18.66 1.21 9.10
CA GLU A 59 17.85 1.64 10.24
C GLU A 59 17.08 2.94 9.95
N ASN A 60 17.80 4.02 9.61
CA ASN A 60 17.25 5.34 9.33
C ASN A 60 17.79 5.87 7.99
N GLY A 61 16.91 6.45 7.18
CA GLY A 61 17.29 7.02 5.90
C GLY A 61 16.09 7.43 5.06
N THR A 62 16.31 7.65 3.77
CA THR A 62 15.27 8.06 2.82
C THR A 62 14.88 6.87 1.93
N ILE A 63 13.58 6.62 1.82
CA ILE A 63 13.02 5.67 0.85
C ILE A 63 12.43 6.47 -0.31
N GLU A 64 13.02 6.35 -1.49
CA GLU A 64 12.50 6.98 -2.71
C GLU A 64 12.01 5.90 -3.69
N VAL A 65 10.74 5.97 -4.06
CA VAL A 65 10.12 5.05 -5.00
C VAL A 65 9.27 5.81 -6.01
N LYS A 66 9.30 5.36 -7.27
CA LYS A 66 8.38 5.82 -8.30
C LYS A 66 7.30 4.76 -8.48
N MET A 67 6.05 5.14 -8.25
CA MET A 67 4.92 4.21 -8.18
C MET A 67 3.88 4.54 -9.26
N TYR A 68 3.10 3.55 -9.65
CA TYR A 68 2.02 3.68 -10.61
C TYR A 68 0.87 2.78 -10.17
N SER A 69 -0.28 3.36 -9.86
CA SER A 69 -1.43 2.63 -9.34
C SER A 69 -2.46 2.35 -10.41
N LYS A 70 -2.94 1.11 -10.45
CA LYS A 70 -4.15 0.69 -11.17
C LYS A 70 -5.10 -0.01 -10.21
N LEU A 71 -6.38 -0.03 -10.54
CA LEU A 71 -7.31 -0.92 -9.85
C LEU A 71 -7.05 -2.34 -10.35
N GLN A 72 -7.11 -3.32 -9.44
CA GLN A 72 -7.11 -4.72 -9.80
C GLN A 72 -8.36 -5.02 -10.65
N ASP A 73 -8.21 -5.87 -11.66
CA ASP A 73 -9.28 -6.24 -12.59
C ASP A 73 -9.38 -7.77 -12.70
N PRO A 74 -10.46 -8.40 -12.23
CA PRO A 74 -11.63 -7.77 -11.58
C PRO A 74 -11.31 -7.21 -10.20
N SER A 75 -11.96 -6.11 -9.82
CA SER A 75 -11.78 -5.54 -8.47
C SER A 75 -12.56 -6.37 -7.44
N PRO A 76 -11.94 -6.78 -6.31
CA PRO A 76 -12.65 -7.46 -5.22
C PRO A 76 -13.62 -6.54 -4.47
N TYR A 77 -13.49 -5.22 -4.68
CA TYR A 77 -14.25 -4.21 -3.96
C TYR A 77 -14.62 -3.04 -4.89
N PRO A 78 -15.91 -2.84 -5.24
CA PRO A 78 -16.32 -1.74 -6.11
C PRO A 78 -15.88 -0.34 -5.63
N PRO A 79 -15.86 -0.05 -4.31
CA PRO A 79 -15.34 1.21 -3.78
C PRO A 79 -13.81 1.31 -3.69
N ALA A 80 -13.04 0.35 -4.24
CA ALA A 80 -11.58 0.39 -4.22
C ALA A 80 -11.03 1.73 -4.74
N ALA A 81 -10.01 2.24 -4.03
CA ALA A 81 -9.48 3.59 -4.22
C ALA A 81 -8.07 3.63 -4.81
N GLY A 82 -7.56 2.52 -5.35
CA GLY A 82 -6.22 2.45 -5.95
C GLY A 82 -5.12 2.57 -4.91
N PHE A 83 -4.91 1.50 -4.14
CA PHE A 83 -4.01 1.45 -3.00
C PHE A 83 -2.59 1.09 -3.43
N ILE A 84 -1.62 1.95 -3.14
CA ILE A 84 -0.20 1.69 -3.39
C ILE A 84 0.67 2.45 -2.38
N GLY A 85 1.74 1.85 -1.89
CA GLY A 85 2.52 2.46 -0.81
C GLY A 85 3.80 1.73 -0.48
N VAL A 86 4.39 2.12 0.65
CA VAL A 86 5.65 1.58 1.17
C VAL A 86 5.41 1.03 2.57
N TYR A 87 5.90 -0.19 2.77
CA TYR A 87 6.02 -0.81 4.07
C TYR A 87 7.46 -0.62 4.55
N PHE A 88 7.65 -0.28 5.82
CA PHE A 88 8.96 -0.03 6.41
C PHE A 88 9.03 -0.53 7.85
N ARG A 89 10.25 -0.64 8.38
CA ARG A 89 10.52 -1.22 9.71
C ARG A 89 9.88 -2.59 9.91
N ILE A 90 9.91 -3.40 8.85
CA ILE A 90 9.28 -4.72 8.85
C ILE A 90 10.15 -5.67 9.65
N LYS A 91 9.61 -6.26 10.71
CA LYS A 91 10.27 -7.34 11.45
C LYS A 91 10.50 -8.56 10.55
N ALA A 92 11.57 -9.30 10.82
CA ALA A 92 11.97 -10.47 10.04
C ALA A 92 10.90 -11.58 9.99
N ASP A 93 10.08 -11.70 11.04
CA ASP A 93 8.98 -12.66 11.17
C ASP A 93 7.62 -12.09 10.74
N ASP A 94 7.62 -10.93 10.09
CA ASP A 94 6.43 -10.21 9.62
C ASP A 94 5.46 -9.77 10.74
N SER A 95 5.85 -9.89 12.02
CA SER A 95 4.94 -9.68 13.15
C SER A 95 4.61 -8.20 13.43
N ALA A 96 5.41 -7.27 12.89
CA ALA A 96 5.21 -5.84 13.05
C ALA A 96 5.86 -5.08 11.88
N PHE A 97 5.21 -4.01 11.46
CA PHE A 97 5.69 -3.08 10.46
C PHE A 97 4.87 -1.79 10.49
N GLU A 98 5.39 -0.77 9.81
CA GLU A 98 4.67 0.45 9.55
C GLU A 98 4.45 0.59 8.04
N SER A 99 3.44 1.34 7.65
CA SER A 99 3.15 1.59 6.25
C SER A 99 2.56 2.96 6.03
N ILE A 100 2.93 3.54 4.89
CA ILE A 100 2.28 4.72 4.35
C ILE A 100 1.86 4.42 2.91
N TYR A 101 0.58 4.60 2.62
CA TYR A 101 0.03 4.32 1.31
C TYR A 101 -0.87 5.44 0.80
N LEU A 102 -1.04 5.43 -0.52
CA LEU A 102 -1.85 6.36 -1.28
C LEU A 102 -3.15 5.68 -1.71
N ARG A 103 -4.24 6.44 -1.66
CA ARG A 103 -5.54 6.11 -2.24
C ARG A 103 -5.72 6.95 -3.51
N THR A 104 -5.08 6.51 -4.58
CA THR A 104 -4.86 7.30 -5.80
C THR A 104 -6.15 7.77 -6.49
N LYS A 105 -7.25 7.02 -6.39
CA LYS A 105 -8.55 7.41 -6.95
C LYS A 105 -9.14 8.66 -6.32
N VAL A 106 -8.83 8.97 -5.05
CA VAL A 106 -9.49 10.06 -4.31
C VAL A 106 -8.67 11.36 -4.25
N GLY A 107 -7.40 11.35 -4.66
CA GLY A 107 -6.49 12.49 -4.49
C GLY A 107 -6.91 13.79 -5.21
N ARG A 108 -7.71 13.70 -6.28
CA ARG A 108 -8.13 14.85 -7.09
C ARG A 108 -9.64 14.97 -7.30
N ILE A 109 -10.46 14.18 -6.60
CA ILE A 109 -11.91 14.23 -6.78
C ILE A 109 -12.50 15.52 -6.18
N ASN A 110 -13.67 15.95 -6.66
CA ASN A 110 -14.37 17.14 -6.15
C ASN A 110 -15.07 16.89 -4.80
N ASN A 111 -14.30 16.44 -3.81
CA ASN A 111 -14.74 16.22 -2.43
C ASN A 111 -13.53 16.39 -1.49
N GLN A 112 -13.51 17.47 -0.71
CA GLN A 112 -12.37 17.79 0.17
C GLN A 112 -12.16 16.72 1.25
N TYR A 113 -13.24 16.20 1.82
CA TYR A 113 -13.17 15.14 2.82
C TYR A 113 -12.43 13.93 2.25
N ALA A 114 -12.85 13.43 1.08
CA ALA A 114 -12.17 12.30 0.43
C ALA A 114 -10.71 12.58 0.09
N ARG A 115 -10.38 13.81 -0.36
CA ARG A 115 -8.98 14.21 -0.62
C ARG A 115 -8.14 14.21 0.64
N ASN A 116 -8.70 14.52 1.80
CA ASN A 116 -7.98 14.46 3.08
C ASN A 116 -7.66 13.02 3.52
N HIS A 117 -8.22 12.01 2.84
CA HIS A 117 -7.94 10.60 3.05
C HIS A 117 -7.15 9.97 1.89
N ALA A 118 -6.43 10.79 1.10
CA ALA A 118 -5.63 10.30 -0.03
C ALA A 118 -4.31 9.66 0.41
N VAL A 119 -3.80 10.02 1.58
CA VAL A 119 -2.65 9.40 2.26
C VAL A 119 -3.19 8.72 3.51
N GLN A 120 -2.72 7.50 3.80
CA GLN A 120 -2.99 6.79 5.05
C GLN A 120 -1.68 6.26 5.60
N TYR A 121 -1.42 6.52 6.88
CA TYR A 121 -0.44 5.80 7.67
C TYR A 121 -1.12 4.70 8.49
N PHE A 122 -0.43 3.58 8.72
CA PHE A 122 -0.81 2.61 9.74
C PHE A 122 0.39 1.90 10.36
N SER A 123 0.19 1.32 11.56
CA SER A 123 1.19 0.50 12.25
C SER A 123 0.58 -0.86 12.62
N TYR A 124 1.12 -1.92 12.04
CA TYR A 124 0.66 -3.29 12.22
C TYR A 124 1.27 -3.91 13.49
N PRO A 125 0.51 -4.72 14.26
CA PRO A 125 -0.86 -5.17 13.99
C PRO A 125 -1.97 -4.30 14.58
N ASP A 126 -1.66 -3.48 15.58
CA ASP A 126 -2.68 -2.93 16.49
C ASP A 126 -3.28 -1.60 16.04
N TYR A 127 -2.66 -0.89 15.10
CA TYR A 127 -3.05 0.45 14.66
C TYR A 127 -3.25 0.51 13.15
N LYS A 128 -4.16 -0.32 12.65
CA LYS A 128 -4.63 -0.32 11.25
C LYS A 128 -5.62 0.81 10.99
N PHE A 129 -5.96 1.04 9.73
CA PHE A 129 -6.74 2.22 9.30
C PHE A 129 -8.07 2.37 10.05
N GLN A 130 -8.80 1.28 10.33
CA GLN A 130 -10.11 1.37 10.99
C GLN A 130 -9.92 1.71 12.47
N THR A 131 -9.00 1.04 13.16
CA THR A 131 -8.65 1.35 14.55
C THR A 131 -8.20 2.81 14.69
N LEU A 132 -7.34 3.29 13.79
CA LEU A 132 -6.86 4.67 13.81
C LEU A 132 -8.01 5.68 13.64
N ARG A 133 -8.93 5.46 12.70
CA ARG A 133 -10.08 6.35 12.49
C ARG A 133 -11.08 6.32 13.64
N ASN A 134 -11.22 5.19 14.33
CA ASN A 134 -12.17 5.04 15.44
C ASN A 134 -11.65 5.69 16.73
N ASN A 135 -10.35 5.61 16.98
CA ASN A 135 -9.77 5.92 18.29
C ASN A 135 -9.06 7.27 18.36
N PHE A 136 -8.81 7.92 17.22
CA PHE A 136 -8.09 9.19 17.16
C PHE A 136 -8.90 10.24 16.39
N PRO A 137 -8.61 11.54 16.58
CA PRO A 137 -9.26 12.59 15.81
C PRO A 137 -9.16 12.34 14.30
N ALA A 138 -10.24 12.65 13.58
CA ALA A 138 -10.29 12.44 12.14
C ALA A 138 -9.11 13.16 11.43
N GLY A 139 -8.39 12.42 10.60
CA GLY A 139 -7.24 12.95 9.85
C GLY A 139 -5.91 12.94 10.60
N THR A 140 -5.82 12.46 11.85
CA THR A 140 -4.53 12.42 12.58
C THR A 140 -3.45 11.61 11.85
N TYR A 141 -3.83 10.51 11.20
CA TYR A 141 -2.93 9.60 10.50
C TYR A 141 -3.23 9.51 9.01
N GLU A 142 -3.87 10.54 8.48
CA GLU A 142 -4.27 10.63 7.08
C GLU A 142 -3.92 12.01 6.53
N GLY A 143 -3.91 12.14 5.21
CA GLY A 143 -3.61 13.40 4.58
C GLY A 143 -4.03 13.49 3.12
N SER A 144 -3.74 14.64 2.53
CA SER A 144 -4.00 14.90 1.12
C SER A 144 -2.74 14.76 0.27
N ALA A 145 -2.88 14.17 -0.91
CA ALA A 145 -1.88 14.14 -1.95
C ALA A 145 -2.55 14.31 -3.32
N PRO A 146 -1.96 15.09 -4.25
CA PRO A 146 -2.54 15.35 -5.56
C PRO A 146 -2.31 14.19 -6.53
N VAL A 147 -2.70 12.98 -6.13
CA VAL A 147 -2.48 11.72 -6.86
C VAL A 147 -3.72 11.31 -7.66
N ALA A 148 -3.50 10.53 -8.72
CA ALA A 148 -4.55 9.96 -9.56
C ALA A 148 -4.18 8.52 -9.95
N LEU A 149 -5.19 7.74 -10.33
CA LEU A 149 -4.98 6.44 -10.97
C LEU A 149 -4.23 6.61 -12.29
N GLU A 150 -3.48 5.58 -12.68
CA GLU A 150 -2.84 5.49 -13.99
C GLU A 150 -1.82 6.59 -14.30
N GLU A 151 -1.21 7.14 -13.25
CA GLU A 151 -0.15 8.15 -13.31
C GLU A 151 1.10 7.72 -12.52
N TRP A 152 2.23 8.35 -12.87
CA TRP A 152 3.61 8.02 -12.48
C TRP A 152 4.22 8.98 -11.47
#